data_AF-A0A0R3TTI0-F1
#
_entry.id   AF-A0A0R3TTI0-F1
#
_cell.length_a   1.000
_cell.length_b   1.000
_cell.length_c   1.000
_cell.angle_alpha   90.00
_cell.angle_beta   90.00
_cell.angle_gamma   90.00
#
_symmetry.space_group_name_H-M   'P 1'
#
loop_
_entity.id
_entity.type
_entity.pdbx_description
1 polymer ?
#
loop_
_entity_poly.entity_id
_entity_poly.type
_entity_poly.pdbx_seq_one_letter_code
_entity_poly.pdbx_strand_id
1 'polypeptide(L)'
;MVFETLVADLLNRYLGSYLETLSASQLSLGLLSGNVSLENVDVRATAFDDFQIPIRVIQGHIRKLKLKIPYKNLYTEPVVAELEGLYILAVPRAAAVYDENKERQYRREAKRRTLQSIDELRQVKQLQEKESSDTFLEKLASQIIKNVQVIIENIHIRYEDQTTIRGMRFSAGITLNRLAFQTCDSFGQPVILANDSSKEFFKLAELDSLAIYWNHNSAIYGNLPTGPLRNVMSSSIASFDKTKTGMDYIIRPISFNSLLHVHMQPEKAQFKIPQVGIDIKFEEIEVDLQHNQYVDILLLLDSVDRLILQNKFLKYKSVVDSKKYSKTSTSRWMFAYNAVLEEIVRRRTRVWSWEHIKEHRQMIKDYTNLWTKKLLNETLTPQELEMIDTLEDELDVMNLTLTRQRAEIQVNLS
;
A
#
# COMPACT_ATOMS: atom_id res chain seq x y z
N MET A 1 22.94 9.01 16.60
CA MET A 1 21.93 8.05 17.11
C MET A 1 20.50 8.45 16.81
N VAL A 2 20.09 9.74 16.90
CA VAL A 2 18.70 10.16 16.66
C VAL A 2 18.25 10.00 15.19
N PHE A 3 19.13 10.29 14.23
CA PHE A 3 18.83 10.18 12.81
C PHE A 3 18.74 8.71 12.36
N GLU A 4 19.65 7.88 12.87
CA GLU A 4 19.71 6.45 12.59
C GLU A 4 18.45 5.74 13.11
N THR A 5 17.97 6.09 14.31
CA THR A 5 16.69 5.59 14.84
C THR A 5 15.51 6.06 14.00
N LEU A 6 15.49 7.32 13.55
CA LEU A 6 14.40 7.83 12.71
C LEU A 6 14.32 7.11 11.36
N VAL A 7 15.46 6.86 10.72
CA VAL A 7 15.52 6.08 9.47
C VAL A 7 15.11 4.63 9.71
N ALA A 8 15.54 4.03 10.82
CA ALA A 8 15.14 2.67 11.19
C ALA A 8 13.62 2.55 11.42
N ASP A 9 13.03 3.49 12.16
CA ASP A 9 11.59 3.54 12.43
C ASP A 9 10.78 3.75 11.15
N LEU A 10 11.25 4.63 10.26
CA LEU A 10 10.60 4.89 8.98
C LEU A 10 10.64 3.65 8.07
N LEU A 11 11.79 3.00 7.94
CA LEU A 11 11.91 1.78 7.14
C LEU A 11 11.13 0.61 7.74
N ASN A 12 11.11 0.47 9.06
CA ASN A 12 10.28 -0.51 9.75
C ASN A 12 8.80 -0.27 9.49
N ARG A 13 8.36 0.99 9.47
CA ARG A 13 6.98 1.34 9.14
C ARG A 13 6.62 0.94 7.72
N TYR A 14 7.51 1.18 6.75
CA TYR A 14 7.24 0.88 5.34
C TYR A 14 7.45 -0.58 4.95
N LEU A 15 8.40 -1.29 5.56
CA LEU A 15 8.71 -2.69 5.21
C LEU A 15 8.07 -3.69 6.18
N GLY A 16 7.81 -3.30 7.42
CA GLY A 16 7.35 -4.18 8.48
C GLY A 16 5.94 -4.75 8.26
N SER A 17 5.09 -4.10 7.46
CA SER A 17 3.79 -4.65 7.06
C SER A 17 3.90 -5.75 6.00
N TYR A 18 5.01 -5.80 5.26
CA TYR A 18 5.24 -6.74 4.16
C TYR A 18 6.13 -7.92 4.55
N LEU A 19 7.09 -7.73 5.48
CA LEU A 19 8.07 -8.76 5.88
C LEU A 19 7.68 -9.44 7.20
N GLU A 20 7.98 -10.73 7.36
CA GLU A 20 7.76 -11.41 8.65
C GLU A 20 8.50 -10.73 9.83
N THR A 21 7.93 -10.87 11.04
CA THR A 21 8.35 -10.12 12.24
C THR A 21 9.83 -10.33 12.62
N LEU A 22 10.36 -11.54 12.42
CA LEU A 22 11.77 -11.86 12.70
C LEU A 22 12.72 -11.15 11.73
N SER A 23 12.35 -11.07 10.46
CA SER A 23 13.11 -10.34 9.45
C SER A 23 13.03 -8.84 9.65
N ALA A 24 11.88 -8.33 10.10
CA ALA A 24 11.71 -6.93 10.43
C ALA A 24 12.62 -6.48 11.59
N SER A 25 12.76 -7.29 12.66
CA SER A 25 13.63 -6.94 13.79
C SER A 25 15.13 -7.00 13.44
N GLN A 26 15.54 -7.98 12.62
CA GLN A 26 16.90 -8.05 12.08
C GLN A 26 17.21 -6.86 11.18
N LEU A 27 16.25 -6.44 10.34
CA LEU A 27 16.35 -5.22 9.54
C LEU A 27 16.60 -4.02 10.46
N SER A 28 15.77 -3.81 11.49
CA SER A 28 15.90 -2.67 12.41
C SER A 28 17.28 -2.59 13.06
N LEU A 29 17.79 -3.73 13.55
CA LEU A 29 19.10 -3.79 14.21
C LEU A 29 20.25 -3.49 13.25
N GLY A 30 20.20 -4.03 12.03
CA GLY A 30 21.22 -3.76 11.03
C GLY A 30 21.17 -2.31 10.51
N LEU A 31 19.99 -1.69 10.46
CA LEU A 31 19.82 -0.30 10.00
C LEU A 31 20.58 0.67 10.90
N LEU A 32 20.60 0.44 12.22
CA LEU A 32 21.38 1.25 13.16
C LEU A 32 22.89 1.23 12.87
N SER A 33 23.39 0.15 12.25
CA SER A 33 24.80 0.02 11.86
C SER A 33 25.12 0.65 10.49
N GLY A 34 24.09 1.00 9.71
CA GLY A 34 24.21 1.54 8.35
C GLY A 34 24.44 0.50 7.26
N ASN A 35 24.52 -0.79 7.59
CA ASN A 35 24.61 -1.87 6.61
C ASN A 35 23.67 -3.02 7.00
N VAL A 36 22.71 -3.30 6.13
CA VAL A 36 21.78 -4.42 6.24
C VAL A 36 21.91 -5.28 5.00
N SER A 37 22.01 -6.59 5.20
CA SER A 37 21.83 -7.57 4.15
C SER A 37 21.04 -8.72 4.74
N LEU A 38 19.79 -8.84 4.32
CA LEU A 38 18.94 -9.98 4.64
C LEU A 38 18.89 -10.89 3.42
N GLU A 39 18.96 -12.18 3.66
CA GLU A 39 18.81 -13.20 2.64
C GLU A 39 17.62 -14.07 2.98
N ASN A 40 16.91 -14.54 1.97
CA ASN A 40 15.79 -15.47 2.10
C ASN A 40 14.70 -14.96 3.06
N VAL A 41 14.17 -13.77 2.78
CA VAL A 41 13.14 -13.13 3.59
C VAL A 41 11.75 -13.52 3.12
N ASP A 42 10.93 -14.04 4.03
CA ASP A 42 9.54 -14.35 3.77
C ASP A 42 8.64 -13.10 3.79
N VAL A 43 7.69 -13.07 2.87
CA VAL A 43 6.66 -12.04 2.73
C VAL A 43 5.39 -12.49 3.44
N ARG A 44 4.78 -11.59 4.21
CA ARG A 44 3.56 -11.89 4.97
C ARG A 44 2.40 -12.27 4.06
N ALA A 45 1.57 -13.20 4.54
CA ALA A 45 0.30 -13.56 3.89
C ALA A 45 -0.64 -12.34 3.67
N THR A 46 -0.54 -11.35 4.56
CA THR A 46 -1.32 -10.10 4.60
C THR A 46 -0.67 -8.95 3.85
N ALA A 47 0.42 -9.16 3.11
CA ALA A 47 1.18 -8.11 2.44
C ALA A 47 0.35 -7.27 1.44
N PHE A 48 -0.79 -7.79 0.97
CA PHE A 48 -1.69 -7.07 0.08
C PHE A 48 -2.99 -6.57 0.73
N ASP A 49 -3.17 -6.73 2.05
CA ASP A 49 -4.41 -6.33 2.73
C ASP A 49 -4.62 -4.81 2.70
N ASP A 50 -3.54 -4.02 2.72
CA ASP A 50 -3.61 -2.55 2.68
C ASP A 50 -4.18 -2.01 1.35
N PHE A 51 -4.10 -2.79 0.27
CA PHE A 51 -4.68 -2.44 -1.03
C PHE A 51 -6.20 -2.71 -1.11
N GLN A 52 -6.81 -3.27 -0.05
CA GLN A 52 -8.24 -3.56 0.04
C GLN A 52 -8.77 -4.47 -1.09
N ILE A 53 -7.89 -5.29 -1.68
CA ILE A 53 -8.23 -6.25 -2.74
C ILE A 53 -8.43 -7.65 -2.14
N PRO A 54 -9.36 -8.47 -2.68
CA PRO A 54 -9.72 -9.77 -2.12
C PRO A 54 -8.73 -10.87 -2.50
N ILE A 55 -7.44 -10.63 -2.28
CA ILE A 55 -6.37 -11.60 -2.54
C ILE A 55 -5.58 -11.87 -1.27
N ARG A 56 -4.87 -13.00 -1.23
CA ARG A 56 -3.93 -13.33 -0.16
C ARG A 56 -2.66 -13.92 -0.75
N VAL A 57 -1.53 -13.71 -0.09
CA VAL A 57 -0.27 -14.36 -0.44
C VAL A 57 -0.26 -15.77 0.16
N ILE A 58 -0.03 -16.80 -0.66
CA ILE A 58 0.21 -18.18 -0.17
C ILE A 58 1.70 -18.40 0.07
N GLN A 59 2.52 -17.96 -0.88
CA GLN A 59 3.98 -18.05 -0.80
C GLN A 59 4.57 -16.74 -1.29
N GLY A 60 5.49 -16.17 -0.55
CA GLY A 60 6.16 -14.94 -0.93
C GLY A 60 7.57 -14.93 -0.37
N HIS A 61 8.56 -14.72 -1.24
CA HIS A 61 9.97 -14.85 -0.91
C HIS A 61 10.79 -13.74 -1.55
N ILE A 62 11.74 -13.19 -0.81
CA ILE A 62 12.77 -12.28 -1.29
C ILE A 62 14.12 -12.98 -1.12
N ARG A 63 14.85 -13.17 -2.22
CA ARG A 63 16.17 -13.82 -2.18
C ARG A 63 17.17 -12.98 -1.41
N LYS A 64 17.24 -11.68 -1.69
CA LYS A 64 18.18 -10.77 -1.02
C LYS A 64 17.59 -9.37 -0.92
N LEU A 65 17.70 -8.77 0.26
CA LEU A 65 17.38 -7.38 0.53
C LEU A 65 18.60 -6.73 1.19
N LYS A 66 19.22 -5.78 0.50
CA LYS A 66 20.42 -5.09 1.00
C LYS A 66 20.19 -3.59 1.04
N LEU A 67 20.52 -2.98 2.16
CA LEU A 67 20.49 -1.54 2.33
C LEU A 67 21.81 -1.07 2.95
N LYS A 68 22.50 -0.18 2.24
CA LYS A 68 23.72 0.49 2.70
C LYS A 68 23.43 1.98 2.87
N ILE A 69 23.49 2.46 4.11
CA ILE A 69 23.37 3.87 4.49
C ILE A 69 24.71 4.31 5.10
N PRO A 70 25.54 5.06 4.37
CA PRO A 70 26.85 5.49 4.87
C PRO A 70 26.69 6.70 5.81
N TYR A 71 26.15 6.53 7.03
CA TYR A 71 25.83 7.63 7.95
C TYR A 71 26.98 8.63 8.18
N LYS A 72 28.23 8.16 8.16
CA LYS A 72 29.43 9.00 8.33
C LYS A 72 29.85 9.74 7.06
N ASN A 73 29.46 9.23 5.89
CA ASN A 73 29.94 9.62 4.57
C ASN A 73 28.79 9.97 3.59
N LEU A 74 27.62 10.41 4.07
CA LEU A 74 26.44 10.69 3.21
C LEU A 74 26.68 11.73 2.10
N TYR A 75 27.73 12.56 2.23
CA TYR A 75 28.12 13.53 1.21
C TYR A 75 29.06 12.97 0.14
N THR A 76 29.73 11.84 0.42
CA THR A 76 30.77 11.27 -0.45
C THR A 76 30.45 9.85 -0.92
N GLU A 77 29.51 9.16 -0.27
CA GLU A 77 29.04 7.82 -0.62
C GLU A 77 27.51 7.81 -0.78
N PRO A 78 26.98 7.07 -1.77
CA PRO A 78 25.54 6.96 -2.00
C PRO A 78 24.87 6.04 -0.98
N VAL A 79 23.58 6.29 -0.73
CA VAL A 79 22.69 5.30 -0.11
C VAL A 79 22.32 4.28 -1.18
N VAL A 80 22.51 2.99 -0.93
CA VAL A 80 22.24 1.92 -1.90
C VAL A 80 21.18 0.99 -1.35
N ALA A 81 20.07 0.85 -2.09
CA ALA A 81 19.00 -0.11 -1.82
C ALA A 81 18.95 -1.15 -2.95
N GLU A 82 19.16 -2.41 -2.61
CA GLU A 82 19.14 -3.56 -3.53
C GLU A 82 18.06 -4.54 -3.09
N LEU A 83 17.18 -4.90 -4.01
CA LEU A 83 16.19 -5.96 -3.84
C LEU A 83 16.35 -6.95 -4.98
N GLU A 84 16.67 -8.19 -4.67
CA GLU A 84 16.88 -9.26 -5.65
C GLU A 84 15.92 -10.42 -5.37
N GLY A 85 15.21 -10.87 -6.40
CA GLY A 85 14.43 -12.10 -6.40
C GLY A 85 13.19 -12.03 -5.51
N LEU A 86 12.24 -11.15 -5.83
CA LEU A 86 10.91 -11.13 -5.21
C LEU A 86 9.95 -12.03 -6.00
N TYR A 87 9.54 -13.11 -5.37
CA TYR A 87 8.61 -14.08 -5.94
C TYR A 87 7.38 -14.15 -5.05
N ILE A 88 6.23 -13.70 -5.56
CA ILE A 88 4.97 -13.73 -4.82
C ILE A 88 3.93 -14.56 -5.58
N LEU A 89 3.35 -15.55 -4.91
CA LEU A 89 2.19 -16.29 -5.37
C LEU A 89 0.96 -15.92 -4.55
N ALA A 90 0.03 -15.24 -5.20
CA ALA A 90 -1.24 -14.80 -4.63
C ALA A 90 -2.43 -15.61 -5.18
N VAL A 91 -3.47 -15.73 -4.39
CA VAL A 91 -4.74 -16.37 -4.78
C VAL A 91 -5.94 -15.56 -4.30
N PRO A 92 -7.15 -15.78 -4.86
CA PRO A 92 -8.37 -15.24 -4.28
C PRO A 92 -8.51 -15.59 -2.80
N ARG A 93 -8.94 -14.61 -2.00
CA ARG A 93 -9.37 -14.85 -0.63
C ARG A 93 -10.73 -15.53 -0.69
N ALA A 94 -10.80 -16.79 -0.27
CA ALA A 94 -12.09 -17.49 -0.14
C ALA A 94 -13.02 -16.65 0.73
N ALA A 95 -14.29 -16.51 0.32
CA ALA A 95 -15.29 -15.75 1.05
C ALA A 95 -15.36 -16.26 2.49
N ALA A 96 -14.83 -15.48 3.44
CA ALA A 96 -14.86 -15.82 4.85
C ALA A 96 -16.32 -15.85 5.33
N VAL A 97 -16.61 -16.74 6.28
CA VAL A 97 -17.86 -16.65 7.04
C VAL A 97 -17.86 -15.30 7.74
N TYR A 98 -18.90 -14.50 7.50
CA TYR A 98 -19.04 -13.19 8.11
C TYR A 98 -19.10 -13.33 9.62
N ASP A 99 -18.08 -12.78 10.28
CA ASP A 99 -18.04 -12.60 11.72
C ASP A 99 -18.15 -11.11 11.99
N GLU A 100 -19.29 -10.71 12.53
CA GLU A 100 -19.60 -9.30 12.77
C GLU A 100 -18.59 -8.64 13.70
N ASN A 101 -18.05 -9.38 14.67
CA ASN A 101 -17.07 -8.86 15.61
C ASN A 101 -15.71 -8.66 14.95
N LYS A 102 -15.26 -9.62 14.15
CA LYS A 102 -14.00 -9.49 13.40
C LYS A 102 -14.08 -8.37 12.37
N GLU A 103 -15.20 -8.23 11.66
CA GLU A 103 -15.36 -7.18 10.66
C GLU A 103 -15.48 -5.79 11.31
N ARG A 104 -16.10 -5.69 12.50
CA ARG A 104 -16.10 -4.45 13.29
C ARG A 104 -14.68 -4.11 13.76
N GLN A 105 -13.93 -5.07 14.29
CA GLN A 105 -12.53 -4.87 14.70
C GLN A 105 -11.65 -4.44 13.52
N TYR A 106 -11.74 -5.13 12.39
CA TYR A 106 -10.99 -4.78 11.18
C TYR A 106 -11.31 -3.35 10.70
N ARG A 107 -12.60 -2.99 10.63
CA ARG A 107 -13.00 -1.62 10.27
C ARG A 107 -12.49 -0.59 11.27
N ARG A 108 -12.53 -0.90 12.56
CA ARG A 108 -12.02 -0.03 13.63
C ARG A 108 -10.51 0.18 13.53
N GLU A 109 -9.75 -0.89 13.27
CA GLU A 109 -8.31 -0.82 13.06
C GLU A 109 -7.96 -0.02 11.79
N ALA A 110 -8.61 -0.29 10.67
CA ALA A 110 -8.39 0.45 9.42
C ALA A 110 -8.68 1.95 9.59
N LYS A 111 -9.78 2.28 10.28
CA LYS A 111 -10.16 3.65 10.62
C LYS A 111 -9.13 4.33 11.52
N ARG A 112 -8.66 3.66 12.57
CA ARG A 112 -7.60 4.15 13.45
C ARG A 112 -6.28 4.38 12.71
N ARG A 113 -5.86 3.44 11.86
CA ARG A 113 -4.66 3.58 11.03
C ARG A 113 -4.75 4.78 10.08
N THR A 114 -5.93 4.99 9.48
CA THR A 114 -6.18 6.14 8.60
C THR A 114 -6.09 7.46 9.37
N LEU A 115 -6.73 7.53 10.54
CA LEU A 115 -6.68 8.70 11.42
C LEU A 115 -5.27 9.01 11.90
N GLN A 116 -4.52 8.00 12.34
CA GLN A 116 -3.11 8.14 12.74
C GLN A 116 -2.27 8.68 11.59
N SER A 117 -2.43 8.13 10.38
CA SER A 117 -1.70 8.61 9.20
C SER A 117 -2.02 10.08 8.87
N ILE A 118 -3.28 10.49 9.02
CA ILE A 118 -3.68 11.89 8.82
C ILE A 118 -3.06 12.80 9.89
N ASP A 119 -3.12 12.40 11.16
CA ASP A 119 -2.59 13.18 12.28
C ASP A 119 -1.06 13.33 12.19
N GLU A 120 -0.34 12.27 11.80
CA GLU A 120 1.10 12.31 11.58
C GLU A 120 1.49 13.20 10.40
N LEU A 121 0.80 13.08 9.25
CA LEU A 121 1.03 13.97 8.10
C LEU A 121 0.81 15.45 8.48
N ARG A 122 -0.09 15.72 9.43
CA ARG A 122 -0.33 17.07 9.94
C ARG A 122 0.75 17.53 10.90
N GLN A 123 1.18 16.68 11.83
CA GLN A 123 2.30 17.00 12.73
C GLN A 123 3.56 17.31 11.93
N VAL A 124 3.86 16.53 10.89
CA VAL A 124 4.98 16.80 9.98
C VAL A 124 4.83 18.17 9.32
N LYS A 125 3.64 18.53 8.82
CA LYS A 125 3.39 19.86 8.24
C LYS A 125 3.50 21.00 9.25
N GLN A 126 3.00 20.82 10.48
CA GLN A 126 3.07 21.85 11.52
C GLN A 126 4.50 22.03 12.04
N LEU A 127 5.29 20.97 12.12
CA LEU A 127 6.71 21.02 12.46
C LEU A 127 7.49 21.79 11.39
N GLN A 128 7.22 21.51 10.11
CA GLN A 128 7.76 22.25 8.95
C GLN A 128 7.43 23.74 8.97
N GLU A 129 6.29 24.13 9.55
CA GLU A 129 5.88 25.54 9.66
C GLU A 129 6.43 26.25 10.91
N LYS A 130 6.78 25.52 11.99
CA LYS A 130 7.12 26.10 13.31
C LYS A 130 8.60 26.10 13.67
N GLU A 131 9.44 25.20 13.14
CA GLU A 131 10.85 25.13 13.55
C GLU A 131 11.84 25.59 12.47
N SER A 132 12.67 26.57 12.82
CA SER A 132 13.89 26.96 12.08
C SER A 132 15.05 25.96 12.25
N SER A 133 14.81 24.81 12.90
CA SER A 133 15.77 23.71 13.10
C SER A 133 15.87 22.79 11.86
N ASP A 134 14.94 22.93 10.91
CA ASP A 134 14.75 22.05 9.75
C ASP A 134 15.86 22.10 8.70
N THR A 135 16.74 23.11 8.71
CA THR A 135 17.78 23.21 7.67
C THR A 135 18.73 22.00 7.65
N PHE A 136 19.05 21.40 8.79
CA PHE A 136 20.02 20.29 8.82
C PHE A 136 19.40 18.95 8.38
N LEU A 137 18.20 18.61 8.89
CA LEU A 137 17.51 17.37 8.50
C LEU A 137 17.02 17.45 7.06
N GLU A 138 16.53 18.60 6.59
CA GLU A 138 16.19 18.82 5.19
C GLU A 138 17.40 18.66 4.27
N LYS A 139 18.57 19.18 4.66
CA LYS A 139 19.81 19.00 3.91
C LYS A 139 20.23 17.54 3.85
N LEU A 140 20.13 16.81 4.95
CA LEU A 140 20.42 15.37 4.97
C LEU A 140 19.44 14.57 4.10
N ALA A 141 18.14 14.83 4.22
CA ALA A 141 17.11 14.17 3.41
C ALA A 141 17.31 14.50 1.92
N SER A 142 17.58 15.76 1.59
CA SER A 142 17.95 16.21 0.25
C SER A 142 19.18 15.47 -0.27
N GLN A 143 20.23 15.35 0.54
CA GLN A 143 21.45 14.65 0.18
C GLN A 143 21.22 13.15 -0.08
N ILE A 144 20.37 12.51 0.71
CA ILE A 144 19.96 11.11 0.49
C ILE A 144 19.17 11.00 -0.81
N ILE A 145 18.16 11.84 -1.04
CA ILE A 145 17.35 11.80 -2.26
C ILE A 145 18.22 12.00 -3.51
N LYS A 146 19.17 12.95 -3.45
CA LYS A 146 20.13 13.24 -4.53
C LYS A 146 20.95 12.02 -4.92
N ASN A 147 21.45 11.25 -3.95
CA ASN A 147 22.42 10.18 -4.19
C ASN A 147 21.89 8.75 -3.92
N VAL A 148 20.60 8.59 -3.61
CA VAL A 148 20.04 7.24 -3.44
C VAL A 148 20.06 6.48 -4.75
N GLN A 149 20.60 5.28 -4.69
CA GLN A 149 20.64 4.31 -5.76
C GLN A 149 19.73 3.15 -5.40
N VAL A 150 18.84 2.78 -6.32
CA VAL A 150 17.88 1.71 -6.12
C VAL A 150 18.06 0.71 -7.24
N ILE A 151 18.24 -0.57 -6.90
CA ILE A 151 18.37 -1.67 -7.85
C ILE A 151 17.38 -2.75 -7.45
N ILE A 152 16.45 -3.06 -8.34
CA ILE A 152 15.40 -4.06 -8.14
C ILE A 152 15.52 -5.07 -9.26
N GLU A 153 15.72 -6.34 -8.93
CA GLU A 153 15.97 -7.38 -9.92
C GLU A 153 15.13 -8.62 -9.67
N ASN A 154 14.79 -9.31 -10.76
CA ASN A 154 14.12 -10.59 -10.76
C ASN A 154 12.81 -10.60 -9.97
N ILE A 155 11.87 -9.73 -10.34
CA ILE A 155 10.54 -9.66 -9.72
C ILE A 155 9.56 -10.49 -10.53
N HIS A 156 8.79 -11.32 -9.82
CA HIS A 156 7.66 -12.01 -10.39
C HIS A 156 6.54 -12.09 -9.36
N ILE A 157 5.44 -11.38 -9.63
CA ILE A 157 4.21 -11.45 -8.86
C ILE A 157 3.19 -12.20 -9.71
N ARG A 158 2.73 -13.35 -9.22
CA ARG A 158 1.82 -14.26 -9.89
C ARG A 158 0.54 -14.41 -9.08
N TYR A 159 -0.59 -14.17 -9.72
CA TYR A 159 -1.92 -14.45 -9.22
C TYR A 159 -2.47 -15.72 -9.88
N GLU A 160 -2.98 -16.64 -9.09
CA GLU A 160 -3.63 -17.87 -9.57
C GLU A 160 -5.05 -17.96 -9.06
N ASP A 161 -5.97 -18.25 -9.98
CA ASP A 161 -7.38 -18.41 -9.66
C ASP A 161 -7.94 -19.68 -10.32
N GLN A 162 -8.63 -20.47 -9.50
CA GLN A 162 -9.39 -21.66 -9.89
C GLN A 162 -10.72 -21.76 -9.13
N THR A 163 -11.06 -20.74 -8.35
CA THR A 163 -12.16 -20.78 -7.37
C THR A 163 -13.23 -19.76 -7.68
N THR A 164 -12.85 -18.61 -8.24
CA THR A 164 -13.76 -17.49 -8.41
C THR A 164 -14.74 -17.74 -9.54
N ILE A 165 -14.26 -18.32 -10.65
CA ILE A 165 -15.09 -18.71 -11.80
C ILE A 165 -15.08 -20.23 -11.91
N ARG A 166 -16.25 -20.87 -11.78
CA ARG A 166 -16.36 -22.33 -11.81
C ARG A 166 -15.95 -22.88 -13.17
N GLY A 167 -15.08 -23.89 -13.16
CA GLY A 167 -14.63 -24.58 -14.36
C GLY A 167 -13.56 -23.82 -15.14
N MET A 168 -13.12 -22.65 -14.67
CA MET A 168 -12.06 -21.86 -15.26
C MET A 168 -10.89 -21.77 -14.29
N ARG A 169 -9.69 -21.95 -14.84
CA ARG A 169 -8.43 -21.71 -14.15
C ARG A 169 -7.59 -20.78 -15.00
N PHE A 170 -6.97 -19.81 -14.37
CA PHE A 170 -6.08 -18.90 -15.07
C PHE A 170 -5.01 -18.40 -14.11
N SER A 171 -3.98 -17.80 -14.69
CA SER A 171 -2.96 -17.11 -13.93
C SER A 171 -2.58 -15.82 -14.60
N ALA A 172 -2.54 -14.75 -13.83
CA ALA A 172 -2.08 -13.44 -14.28
C ALA A 172 -0.84 -13.04 -13.50
N GLY A 173 0.00 -12.19 -14.06
CA GLY A 173 1.16 -11.74 -13.31
C GLY A 173 1.92 -10.62 -13.97
N ILE A 174 2.83 -10.07 -13.17
CA ILE A 174 3.78 -9.04 -13.58
C ILE A 174 5.18 -9.62 -13.38
N THR A 175 6.02 -9.48 -14.39
CA THR A 175 7.45 -9.81 -14.31
C THR A 175 8.29 -8.60 -14.63
N LEU A 176 9.44 -8.50 -13.98
CA LEU A 176 10.44 -7.46 -14.22
C LEU A 176 11.82 -8.08 -14.05
N ASN A 177 12.69 -7.93 -15.05
CA ASN A 177 14.07 -8.39 -14.95
C ASN A 177 14.89 -7.45 -14.09
N ARG A 178 14.87 -6.15 -14.42
CA ARG A 178 15.66 -5.14 -13.71
C ARG A 178 14.99 -3.77 -13.77
N LEU A 179 15.02 -3.07 -12.64
CA LEU A 179 14.72 -1.65 -12.53
C LEU A 179 15.83 -1.01 -11.70
N ALA A 180 16.55 -0.08 -12.29
CA ALA A 180 17.64 0.62 -11.63
C ALA A 180 17.45 2.14 -11.71
N PHE A 181 17.72 2.83 -10.61
CA PHE A 181 17.78 4.27 -10.52
C PHE A 181 19.14 4.68 -9.99
N GLN A 182 19.89 5.47 -10.76
CA GLN A 182 21.20 5.93 -10.37
C GLN A 182 21.38 7.42 -10.67
N THR A 183 21.99 8.15 -9.75
CA THR A 183 22.37 9.54 -9.96
C THR A 183 23.43 9.65 -11.04
N CYS A 184 23.21 10.54 -12.01
CA CYS A 184 24.09 10.72 -13.15
C CYS A 184 24.31 12.20 -13.47
N ASP A 185 25.31 12.47 -14.30
CA ASP A 185 25.51 13.79 -14.90
C ASP A 185 24.55 14.02 -16.08
N SER A 186 24.68 15.18 -16.72
CA SER A 186 23.89 15.55 -17.91
C SER A 186 24.16 14.67 -19.14
N PHE A 187 25.23 13.86 -19.11
CA PHE A 187 25.60 12.93 -20.18
C PHE A 187 25.23 11.48 -19.84
N GLY A 188 24.52 11.25 -18.73
CA GLY A 188 24.07 9.92 -18.30
C GLY A 188 25.16 9.07 -17.64
N GLN A 189 26.29 9.65 -17.25
CA GLN A 189 27.35 8.92 -16.55
C GLN A 189 27.12 8.93 -15.03
N PRO A 190 27.28 7.80 -14.33
CA PRO A 190 27.12 7.75 -12.87
C PRO A 190 27.98 8.76 -12.13
N VAL A 191 27.37 9.53 -11.23
CA VAL A 191 28.09 10.55 -10.43
C VAL A 191 27.54 10.61 -9.01
N ILE A 192 28.41 10.95 -8.06
CA ILE A 192 28.02 11.28 -6.69
C ILE A 192 28.02 12.79 -6.55
N LEU A 193 26.88 13.35 -6.16
CA LEU A 193 26.72 14.78 -5.96
C LEU A 193 27.14 15.15 -4.53
N ALA A 194 28.39 15.59 -4.39
CA ALA A 194 28.95 16.02 -3.10
C ALA A 194 28.56 17.46 -2.70
N ASN A 195 28.16 18.29 -3.68
CA ASN A 195 27.83 19.69 -3.45
C ASN A 195 26.37 19.87 -2.99
N ASP A 196 26.19 20.49 -1.82
CA ASP A 196 24.88 20.85 -1.27
C ASP A 196 24.18 21.97 -2.07
N SER A 197 24.94 22.75 -2.84
CA SER A 197 24.45 23.94 -3.55
C SER A 197 23.58 23.66 -4.77
N SER A 198 23.78 22.54 -5.47
CA SER A 198 22.94 22.19 -6.62
C SER A 198 21.61 21.62 -6.15
N LYS A 199 20.51 22.25 -6.56
CA LYS A 199 19.13 21.83 -6.25
C LYS A 199 18.47 21.09 -7.41
N GLU A 200 19.24 20.89 -8.46
CA GLU A 200 18.91 20.18 -9.67
C GLU A 200 19.90 19.04 -9.83
N PHE A 201 19.38 17.87 -10.21
CA PHE A 201 20.17 16.69 -10.49
C PHE A 201 19.46 15.78 -11.48
N PHE A 202 20.24 14.91 -12.10
CA PHE A 202 19.73 13.91 -13.02
C PHE A 202 19.79 12.51 -12.39
N LYS A 203 18.78 11.69 -12.70
CA LYS A 203 18.80 10.26 -12.42
C LYS A 203 18.59 9.50 -13.72
N LEU A 204 19.47 8.55 -13.98
CA LEU A 204 19.27 7.55 -15.02
C LEU A 204 18.36 6.46 -14.45
N ALA A 205 17.20 6.27 -15.07
CA ALA A 205 16.34 5.12 -14.83
C ALA A 205 16.49 4.12 -15.97
N GLU A 206 16.77 2.88 -15.61
CA GLU A 206 16.82 1.73 -16.49
C GLU A 206 15.66 0.82 -16.12
N LEU A 207 14.83 0.49 -17.09
CA LEU A 207 13.81 -0.55 -16.98
C LEU A 207 14.15 -1.64 -18.00
N ASP A 208 14.27 -2.89 -17.54
CA ASP A 208 14.46 -4.04 -18.40
C ASP A 208 13.36 -5.08 -18.20
N SER A 209 12.68 -5.39 -19.30
CA SER A 209 11.79 -6.52 -19.47
C SER A 209 10.61 -6.52 -18.49
N LEU A 210 9.99 -5.35 -18.29
CA LEU A 210 8.71 -5.26 -17.60
C LEU A 210 7.61 -5.85 -18.47
N ALA A 211 6.91 -6.87 -17.99
CA ALA A 211 5.87 -7.53 -18.74
C ALA A 211 4.64 -7.83 -17.87
N ILE A 212 3.48 -7.87 -18.50
CA ILE A 212 2.22 -8.30 -17.89
C ILE A 212 1.67 -9.45 -18.70
N TYR A 213 1.31 -10.55 -18.05
CA TYR A 213 0.81 -11.74 -18.72
C TYR A 213 -0.51 -12.22 -18.12
N TRP A 214 -1.25 -12.96 -18.94
CA TRP A 214 -2.47 -13.65 -18.55
C TRP A 214 -2.56 -14.99 -19.28
N ASN A 215 -2.31 -16.08 -18.56
CA ASN A 215 -2.37 -17.42 -19.13
C ASN A 215 -3.75 -18.03 -18.86
N HIS A 216 -4.50 -18.28 -19.94
CA HIS A 216 -5.77 -18.99 -19.87
C HIS A 216 -5.54 -20.49 -19.65
N ASN A 217 -6.37 -21.13 -18.83
CA ASN A 217 -6.32 -22.57 -18.55
C ASN A 217 -4.95 -23.08 -18.07
N SER A 218 -4.26 -22.26 -17.27
CA SER A 218 -2.86 -22.51 -16.88
C SER A 218 -2.70 -23.54 -15.76
N ALA A 219 -1.46 -24.02 -15.60
CA ALA A 219 -1.07 -24.82 -14.45
C ALA A 219 -1.01 -23.95 -13.18
N ILE A 220 -1.36 -24.57 -12.05
CA ILE A 220 -1.42 -23.92 -10.74
C ILE A 220 -0.26 -24.42 -9.91
N TYR A 221 0.50 -23.48 -9.33
CA TYR A 221 1.70 -23.74 -8.57
C TYR A 221 1.49 -23.67 -7.05
N GLY A 222 0.26 -23.38 -6.60
CA GLY A 222 -0.06 -23.26 -5.16
C GLY A 222 0.36 -24.43 -4.26
N ASN A 223 0.52 -25.64 -4.81
CA ASN A 223 0.97 -26.83 -4.07
C ASN A 223 2.47 -27.12 -4.18
N LEU A 224 3.22 -26.36 -5.00
CA LEU A 224 4.66 -26.57 -5.12
C LEU A 224 5.37 -26.11 -3.85
N PRO A 225 6.43 -26.81 -3.40
CA PRO A 225 7.30 -26.29 -2.35
C PRO A 225 8.03 -25.02 -2.80
N THR A 226 8.50 -24.22 -1.84
CA THR A 226 9.12 -22.90 -2.07
C THR A 226 10.30 -22.95 -3.04
N GLY A 227 11.19 -23.95 -2.94
CA GLY A 227 12.36 -24.09 -3.81
C GLY A 227 12.00 -24.29 -5.29
N PRO A 228 11.22 -25.33 -5.63
CA PRO A 228 10.69 -25.53 -6.98
C PRO A 228 9.89 -24.34 -7.51
N LEU A 229 9.02 -23.74 -6.68
CA LEU A 229 8.24 -22.56 -7.09
C LEU A 229 9.16 -21.41 -7.50
N ARG A 230 10.17 -21.10 -6.67
CA ARG A 230 11.15 -20.06 -6.94
C ARG A 230 11.87 -20.28 -8.27
N ASN A 231 12.28 -21.51 -8.55
CA ASN A 231 12.98 -21.84 -9.80
C ASN A 231 12.07 -21.62 -11.02
N VAL A 232 10.82 -22.07 -10.95
CA VAL A 232 9.83 -21.86 -12.01
C VAL A 232 9.60 -20.36 -12.21
N MET A 233 9.33 -19.62 -11.14
CA MET A 233 9.04 -18.18 -11.19
C MET A 233 10.23 -17.34 -11.66
N SER A 234 11.46 -17.69 -11.26
CA SER A 234 12.67 -17.03 -11.77
C SER A 234 12.88 -17.34 -13.24
N SER A 235 12.71 -18.59 -13.65
CA SER A 235 12.90 -19.00 -15.04
C SER A 235 11.84 -18.40 -15.98
N SER A 236 10.67 -18.01 -15.50
CA SER A 236 9.64 -17.40 -16.34
C SER A 236 9.84 -15.90 -16.56
N ILE A 237 10.81 -15.25 -15.91
CA ILE A 237 11.09 -13.83 -16.15
C ILE A 237 11.76 -13.68 -17.51
N ALA A 238 11.22 -12.77 -18.34
CA ALA A 238 11.84 -12.42 -19.60
C ALA A 238 13.09 -11.57 -19.37
N SER A 239 14.03 -11.62 -20.30
CA SER A 239 15.19 -10.72 -20.35
C SER A 239 15.48 -10.41 -21.81
N PHE A 240 16.41 -9.48 -22.06
CA PHE A 240 16.88 -9.16 -23.41
C PHE A 240 17.26 -10.42 -24.22
N ASP A 241 17.94 -11.39 -23.58
CA ASP A 241 18.36 -12.64 -24.21
C ASP A 241 17.27 -13.74 -24.21
N LYS A 242 16.22 -13.56 -23.41
CA LYS A 242 15.17 -14.56 -23.18
C LYS A 242 13.78 -13.97 -23.40
N THR A 243 13.32 -14.06 -24.64
CA THR A 243 11.99 -13.57 -25.03
C THR A 243 10.90 -14.63 -24.96
N LYS A 244 11.25 -15.93 -24.99
CA LYS A 244 10.30 -17.04 -24.89
C LYS A 244 10.27 -17.63 -23.48
N THR A 245 9.23 -17.29 -22.74
CA THR A 245 9.00 -17.74 -21.35
C THR A 245 7.84 -18.73 -21.22
N GLY A 246 7.08 -18.93 -22.31
CA GLY A 246 5.86 -19.74 -22.29
C GLY A 246 4.66 -19.05 -21.63
N MET A 247 4.73 -17.72 -21.47
CA MET A 247 3.62 -16.90 -20.95
C MET A 247 2.89 -16.19 -22.09
N ASP A 248 1.58 -16.09 -21.95
CA ASP A 248 0.71 -15.35 -22.85
C ASP A 248 0.66 -13.89 -22.39
N TYR A 249 1.52 -13.07 -22.99
CA TYR A 249 1.67 -11.66 -22.62
C TYR A 249 0.47 -10.82 -23.06
N ILE A 250 -0.02 -9.97 -22.15
CA ILE A 250 -0.89 -8.83 -22.51
C ILE A 250 -0.03 -7.65 -22.89
N ILE A 251 0.98 -7.36 -22.08
CA ILE A 251 2.03 -6.38 -22.35
C ILE A 251 3.32 -7.18 -22.46
N ARG A 252 3.91 -7.20 -23.66
CA ARG A 252 5.19 -7.85 -23.87
C ARG A 252 6.30 -7.18 -23.08
N PRO A 253 7.45 -7.85 -22.85
CA PRO A 253 8.57 -7.24 -22.12
C PRO A 253 9.00 -5.90 -22.72
N ILE A 254 8.81 -4.82 -21.96
CA ILE A 254 9.22 -3.47 -22.32
C ILE A 254 10.53 -3.15 -21.60
N SER A 255 11.50 -2.65 -22.36
CA SER A 255 12.75 -2.13 -21.84
C SER A 255 12.98 -0.71 -22.34
N PHE A 256 13.46 0.18 -21.47
CA PHE A 256 13.86 1.53 -21.84
C PHE A 256 14.84 2.12 -20.84
N ASN A 257 15.58 3.11 -21.32
CA ASN A 257 16.37 4.01 -20.48
C ASN A 257 15.74 5.41 -20.52
N SER A 258 15.68 6.08 -19.37
CA SER A 258 15.13 7.42 -19.25
C SER A 258 16.01 8.28 -18.35
N LEU A 259 16.13 9.55 -18.71
CA LEU A 259 16.82 10.55 -17.90
C LEU A 259 15.77 11.38 -17.15
N LEU A 260 15.76 11.26 -15.83
CA LEU A 260 14.89 12.04 -14.94
C LEU A 260 15.63 13.30 -14.51
N HIS A 261 14.98 14.45 -14.66
CA HIS A 261 15.43 15.72 -14.13
C HIS A 261 14.62 16.05 -12.87
N VAL A 262 15.29 16.21 -11.73
CA VAL A 262 14.63 16.49 -10.44
C VAL A 262 15.06 17.86 -9.94
N HIS A 263 14.07 18.69 -9.61
CA HIS A 263 14.23 20.03 -9.07
C HIS A 263 13.59 20.11 -7.68
N MET A 264 14.40 20.27 -6.62
CA MET A 264 13.91 20.12 -5.24
C MET A 264 13.15 21.33 -4.68
N GLN A 265 13.21 22.51 -5.30
CA GLN A 265 12.60 23.74 -4.77
C GLN A 265 11.81 24.53 -5.83
N PRO A 266 10.74 23.95 -6.41
CA PRO A 266 10.00 24.57 -7.51
C PRO A 266 9.39 25.93 -7.14
N GLU A 267 9.09 26.15 -5.86
CA GLU A 267 8.60 27.42 -5.31
C GLU A 267 9.52 28.61 -5.59
N LYS A 268 10.85 28.40 -5.52
CA LYS A 268 11.82 29.48 -5.78
C LYS A 268 11.88 29.87 -7.25
N ALA A 269 11.52 28.95 -8.13
CA ALA A 269 11.36 29.20 -9.56
C ALA A 269 9.93 29.63 -9.93
N GLN A 270 9.09 29.99 -8.95
CA GLN A 270 7.67 30.31 -9.15
C GLN A 270 6.91 29.23 -9.94
N PHE A 271 7.28 27.96 -9.73
CA PHE A 271 6.71 26.81 -10.42
C PHE A 271 6.81 26.84 -11.96
N LYS A 272 7.79 27.60 -12.51
CA LYS A 272 8.08 27.59 -13.96
C LYS A 272 8.77 26.31 -14.43
N ILE A 273 9.44 25.62 -13.52
CA ILE A 273 10.15 24.35 -13.76
C ILE A 273 9.41 23.26 -12.97
N PRO A 274 9.06 22.12 -13.59
CA PRO A 274 8.43 21.03 -12.88
C PRO A 274 9.38 20.43 -11.84
N GLN A 275 8.84 19.98 -10.70
CA GLN A 275 9.64 19.33 -9.65
C GLN A 275 10.33 18.06 -10.14
N VAL A 276 9.68 17.33 -11.04
CA VAL A 276 10.20 16.14 -11.69
C VAL A 276 9.81 16.18 -13.17
N GLY A 277 10.80 16.11 -14.06
CA GLY A 277 10.64 15.89 -15.50
C GLY A 277 11.19 14.54 -15.89
N ILE A 278 10.46 13.80 -16.73
CA ILE A 278 10.86 12.46 -17.18
C ILE A 278 10.64 12.41 -18.69
N ASP A 279 11.71 12.13 -19.43
CA ASP A 279 11.66 11.90 -20.87
C ASP A 279 11.91 10.42 -21.15
N ILE A 280 10.87 9.72 -21.63
CA ILE A 280 10.96 8.30 -21.94
C ILE A 280 10.86 8.09 -23.45
N LYS A 281 11.80 7.33 -24.01
CA LYS A 281 11.82 6.94 -25.42
C LYS A 281 11.72 5.43 -25.51
N PHE A 282 10.70 4.96 -26.22
CA PHE A 282 10.48 3.54 -26.51
C PHE A 282 10.56 3.34 -28.02
N GLU A 283 11.10 2.20 -28.45
CA GLU A 283 11.07 1.83 -29.88
C GLU A 283 9.71 1.23 -30.24
N GLU A 284 9.20 0.30 -29.42
CA GLU A 284 7.93 -0.37 -29.64
C GLU A 284 7.28 -0.76 -28.31
N ILE A 285 5.95 -0.64 -28.23
CA ILE A 285 5.13 -1.17 -27.14
C ILE A 285 4.08 -2.07 -27.78
N GLU A 286 4.21 -3.38 -27.58
CA GLU A 286 3.25 -4.36 -28.09
C GLU A 286 2.25 -4.74 -27.00
N VAL A 287 0.98 -4.46 -27.26
CA VAL A 287 -0.15 -4.88 -26.45
C VAL A 287 -0.99 -5.85 -27.27
N ASP A 288 -1.07 -7.09 -26.81
CA ASP A 288 -1.85 -8.15 -27.44
C ASP A 288 -2.89 -8.65 -26.43
N LEU A 289 -4.15 -8.77 -26.84
CA LEU A 289 -5.20 -9.30 -25.98
C LEU A 289 -5.99 -10.36 -26.71
N GLN A 290 -5.73 -11.61 -26.35
CA GLN A 290 -6.42 -12.75 -26.92
C GLN A 290 -7.87 -12.81 -26.45
N HIS A 291 -8.74 -13.41 -27.26
CA HIS A 291 -10.16 -13.55 -26.93
C HIS A 291 -10.39 -14.23 -25.56
N ASN A 292 -9.65 -15.29 -25.25
CA ASN A 292 -9.78 -15.99 -23.98
C ASN A 292 -9.36 -15.11 -22.80
N GLN A 293 -8.27 -14.33 -22.94
CA GLN A 293 -7.82 -13.39 -21.91
C GLN A 293 -8.88 -12.31 -21.66
N TYR A 294 -9.47 -11.76 -22.72
CA TYR A 294 -10.54 -10.77 -22.61
C TYR A 294 -11.75 -11.30 -21.82
N VAL A 295 -12.21 -12.51 -22.16
CA VAL A 295 -13.34 -13.16 -21.46
C VAL A 295 -12.99 -13.44 -19.99
N ASP A 296 -11.81 -13.99 -19.72
CA ASP A 296 -11.36 -14.28 -18.36
C ASP A 296 -11.31 -13.00 -17.49
N ILE A 297 -10.75 -11.91 -18.03
CA ILE A 297 -10.64 -10.62 -17.35
C ILE A 297 -12.03 -10.08 -17.00
N LEU A 298 -12.96 -10.07 -17.97
CA LEU A 298 -14.31 -9.58 -17.73
C LEU A 298 -15.04 -10.38 -16.66
N LEU A 299 -14.93 -11.71 -16.70
CA LEU A 299 -15.54 -12.58 -15.70
C LEU A 299 -14.91 -12.39 -14.31
N LEU A 300 -13.59 -12.16 -14.24
CA LEU A 300 -12.92 -11.84 -12.99
C LEU A 300 -13.42 -10.51 -12.43
N LEU A 301 -13.45 -9.45 -13.23
CA LEU A 301 -13.93 -8.13 -12.79
C LEU A 301 -15.36 -8.20 -12.25
N ASP A 302 -16.27 -8.84 -12.99
CA ASP A 302 -17.66 -9.06 -12.57
C ASP A 302 -17.76 -9.91 -11.29
N SER A 303 -16.87 -10.88 -11.10
CA SER A 303 -16.81 -11.66 -9.86
C SER A 303 -16.27 -10.88 -8.65
N VAL A 304 -15.31 -9.98 -8.87
CA VAL A 304 -14.78 -9.08 -7.84
C VAL A 304 -15.85 -8.08 -7.43
N ASP A 305 -16.59 -7.51 -8.38
CA ASP A 305 -17.72 -6.63 -8.09
C ASP A 305 -18.79 -7.35 -7.27
N ARG A 306 -19.12 -8.60 -7.63
CA ARG A 306 -20.01 -9.44 -6.82
C ARG A 306 -19.48 -9.69 -5.42
N LEU A 307 -18.18 -9.92 -5.25
CA LEU A 307 -17.56 -10.17 -3.95
C LEU A 307 -17.61 -8.91 -3.07
N ILE A 308 -17.26 -7.75 -3.64
CA ILE A 308 -17.33 -6.44 -2.94
C ILE A 308 -18.78 -6.16 -2.52
N LEU A 309 -19.75 -6.35 -3.42
CA LEU A 309 -21.17 -6.22 -3.12
C LEU A 309 -21.62 -7.23 -2.06
N GLN A 310 -21.20 -8.49 -2.18
CA GLN A 310 -21.52 -9.53 -1.22
C GLN A 310 -21.03 -9.16 0.17
N ASN A 311 -19.78 -8.71 0.32
CA ASN A 311 -19.21 -8.31 1.61
C ASN A 311 -20.01 -7.17 2.26
N LYS A 312 -20.44 -6.18 1.47
CA LYS A 312 -21.29 -5.08 1.96
C LYS A 312 -22.60 -5.57 2.57
N PHE A 313 -23.25 -6.53 1.92
CA PHE A 313 -24.57 -7.02 2.34
C PHE A 313 -24.52 -8.25 3.25
N LEU A 314 -23.35 -8.88 3.43
CA LEU A 314 -23.20 -10.16 4.14
C LEU A 314 -23.73 -10.11 5.58
N LYS A 315 -23.66 -8.93 6.22
CA LYS A 315 -24.24 -8.65 7.54
C LYS A 315 -25.74 -8.94 7.66
N TYR A 316 -26.48 -8.88 6.57
CA TYR A 316 -27.91 -9.19 6.57
C TYR A 316 -28.17 -10.70 6.40
N LYS A 317 -27.17 -11.48 5.99
CA LYS A 317 -27.27 -12.93 5.76
C LYS A 317 -27.26 -13.69 7.08
N SER A 318 -26.40 -13.30 8.02
CA SER A 318 -26.35 -13.87 9.39
C SER A 318 -27.64 -13.65 10.18
N VAL A 319 -28.31 -12.50 9.98
CA VAL A 319 -29.63 -12.18 10.56
C VAL A 319 -30.73 -13.10 10.06
N VAL A 320 -30.56 -13.65 8.86
CA VAL A 320 -31.51 -14.57 8.24
C VAL A 320 -31.20 -16.02 8.60
N ASP A 321 -29.93 -16.42 8.70
CA ASP A 321 -29.56 -17.79 9.11
C ASP A 321 -29.84 -18.05 10.60
N SER A 322 -29.75 -17.01 11.44
CA SER A 322 -30.10 -17.09 12.88
C SER A 322 -31.61 -17.25 13.12
N LYS A 323 -32.44 -16.63 12.28
CA LYS A 323 -33.88 -16.85 12.26
C LYS A 323 -34.12 -18.12 11.45
N LYS A 324 -34.17 -19.30 12.08
CA LYS A 324 -34.40 -20.62 11.45
C LYS A 324 -35.61 -20.64 10.49
N TYR A 325 -35.49 -20.06 9.30
CA TYR A 325 -36.52 -20.03 8.28
C TYR A 325 -36.59 -21.44 7.68
N SER A 326 -37.76 -22.06 7.77
CA SER A 326 -37.98 -23.44 7.33
C SER A 326 -37.72 -23.67 5.83
N LYS A 327 -37.71 -22.62 5.00
CA LYS A 327 -37.52 -22.71 3.53
C LYS A 327 -36.40 -21.77 3.04
N THR A 328 -35.48 -22.33 2.26
CA THR A 328 -34.34 -21.62 1.63
C THR A 328 -34.75 -20.44 0.74
N SER A 329 -35.94 -20.45 0.17
CA SER A 329 -36.43 -19.34 -0.67
C SER A 329 -36.88 -18.14 0.17
N THR A 330 -37.51 -18.38 1.32
CA THR A 330 -37.98 -17.31 2.22
C THR A 330 -36.80 -16.58 2.86
N SER A 331 -35.75 -17.31 3.25
CA SER A 331 -34.52 -16.69 3.76
C SER A 331 -33.87 -15.77 2.73
N ARG A 332 -33.73 -16.21 1.48
CA ARG A 332 -33.19 -15.37 0.39
C ARG A 332 -34.00 -14.09 0.14
N TRP A 333 -35.32 -14.17 0.18
CA TRP A 333 -36.18 -12.98 0.04
C TRP A 333 -36.07 -12.03 1.23
N MET A 334 -36.05 -12.55 2.46
CA MET A 334 -35.86 -11.72 3.65
C MET A 334 -34.49 -11.04 3.67
N PHE A 335 -33.45 -11.73 3.19
CA PHE A 335 -32.12 -11.15 3.00
C PHE A 335 -32.17 -9.96 2.05
N ALA A 336 -32.73 -10.14 0.84
CA ALA A 336 -32.83 -9.08 -0.16
C ALA A 336 -33.66 -7.90 0.35
N TYR A 337 -34.80 -8.18 1.00
CA TYR A 337 -35.66 -7.17 1.61
C TYR A 337 -34.92 -6.35 2.67
N ASN A 338 -34.26 -7.00 3.63
CA ASN A 338 -33.52 -6.31 4.69
C ASN A 338 -32.35 -5.50 4.14
N ALA A 339 -31.62 -6.04 3.16
CA ALA A 339 -30.50 -5.33 2.52
C ALA A 339 -30.96 -4.02 1.87
N VAL A 340 -32.04 -4.05 1.09
CA VAL A 340 -32.60 -2.85 0.44
C VAL A 340 -33.22 -1.90 1.46
N LEU A 341 -34.00 -2.43 2.41
CA LEU A 341 -34.70 -1.63 3.41
C LEU A 341 -33.72 -0.87 4.30
N GLU A 342 -32.69 -1.52 4.83
CA GLU A 342 -31.74 -0.88 5.74
C GLU A 342 -30.76 0.05 5.01
N GLU A 343 -30.20 -0.36 3.87
CA GLU A 343 -29.16 0.43 3.17
C GLU A 343 -29.71 1.57 2.31
N ILE A 344 -30.86 1.38 1.65
CA ILE A 344 -31.37 2.33 0.65
C ILE A 344 -32.49 3.18 1.22
N VAL A 345 -33.48 2.55 1.88
CA VAL A 345 -34.70 3.24 2.32
C VAL A 345 -34.49 3.88 3.70
N ARG A 346 -34.26 3.06 4.73
CA ARG A 346 -34.18 3.51 6.14
C ARG A 346 -32.97 4.37 6.39
N ARG A 347 -31.82 4.08 5.76
CA ARG A 347 -30.63 4.95 5.87
C ARG A 347 -30.95 6.38 5.47
N ARG A 348 -31.61 6.61 4.34
CA ARG A 348 -31.96 7.98 3.90
C ARG A 348 -32.96 8.62 4.86
N THR A 349 -34.01 7.92 5.25
CA THR A 349 -35.01 8.50 6.16
C THR A 349 -34.47 8.77 7.56
N ARG A 350 -33.56 7.92 8.07
CA ARG A 350 -32.90 8.10 9.38
C ARG A 350 -31.87 9.22 9.35
N VAL A 351 -31.00 9.27 8.33
CA VAL A 351 -29.94 10.29 8.25
C VAL A 351 -30.50 11.71 8.16
N TRP A 352 -31.63 11.88 7.47
CA TRP A 352 -32.28 13.19 7.30
C TRP A 352 -33.36 13.49 8.34
N SER A 353 -33.51 12.65 9.38
CA SER A 353 -34.44 12.97 10.47
C SER A 353 -33.85 14.04 11.40
N TRP A 354 -34.68 14.94 11.89
CA TRP A 354 -34.25 15.98 12.84
C TRP A 354 -33.68 15.39 14.14
N GLU A 355 -34.22 14.25 14.58
CA GLU A 355 -33.71 13.52 15.74
C GLU A 355 -32.26 13.06 15.52
N HIS A 356 -31.99 12.42 14.38
CA HIS A 356 -30.64 11.95 14.05
C HIS A 356 -29.66 13.10 13.84
N ILE A 357 -30.07 14.19 13.18
CA ILE A 357 -29.24 15.39 13.01
C ILE A 357 -28.89 16.00 14.38
N LYS A 358 -29.86 16.04 15.31
CA LYS A 358 -29.65 16.54 16.67
C LYS A 358 -28.69 15.65 17.46
N GLU A 359 -28.89 14.33 17.44
CA GLU A 359 -28.02 13.35 18.07
C GLU A 359 -26.60 13.40 17.49
N HIS A 360 -26.47 13.42 16.17
CA HIS A 360 -25.18 13.51 15.50
C HIS A 360 -24.42 14.80 15.85
N ARG A 361 -25.13 15.93 15.90
CA ARG A 361 -24.53 17.19 16.36
C ARG A 361 -24.09 17.11 17.83
N GLN A 362 -24.83 16.39 18.67
CA GLN A 362 -24.47 16.19 20.06
C GLN A 362 -23.21 15.32 20.17
N MET A 363 -23.14 14.20 19.45
CA MET A 363 -21.95 13.34 19.36
C MET A 363 -20.70 14.12 18.94
N ILE A 364 -20.79 14.98 17.93
CA ILE A 364 -19.67 15.83 17.50
C ILE A 364 -19.23 16.77 18.63
N LYS A 365 -20.18 17.42 19.33
CA LYS A 365 -19.84 18.32 20.45
C LYS A 365 -19.17 17.57 21.60
N ASP A 366 -19.73 16.41 21.97
CA ASP A 366 -19.20 15.59 23.06
C ASP A 366 -17.80 15.10 22.71
N TYR A 367 -17.59 14.63 21.48
CA TYR A 367 -16.27 14.25 20.99
C TYR A 367 -15.30 15.44 20.98
N THR A 368 -15.74 16.62 20.54
CA THR A 368 -14.91 17.85 20.56
C THR A 368 -14.44 18.14 21.98
N ASN A 369 -15.35 18.13 22.95
CA ASN A 369 -15.04 18.43 24.35
C ASN A 369 -14.06 17.40 24.94
N LEU A 370 -14.31 16.10 24.74
CA LEU A 370 -13.44 15.01 25.21
C LEU A 370 -12.06 15.07 24.56
N TRP A 371 -11.99 15.40 23.27
CA TRP A 371 -10.72 15.55 22.56
C TRP A 371 -9.96 16.81 23.01
N THR A 372 -10.64 17.93 23.27
CA THR A 372 -10.05 19.14 23.86
C THR A 372 -9.43 18.84 25.23
N LYS A 373 -10.14 18.12 26.12
CA LYS A 373 -9.57 17.66 27.40
C LYS A 373 -8.33 16.80 27.21
N LYS A 374 -8.38 15.88 26.23
CA LYS A 374 -7.25 15.01 25.87
C LYS A 374 -6.04 15.82 25.40
N LEU A 375 -6.26 16.86 24.59
CA LEU A 375 -5.19 17.75 24.12
C LEU A 375 -4.59 18.61 25.24
N LEU A 376 -5.39 18.99 26.24
CA LEU A 376 -4.96 19.73 27.43
C LEU A 376 -4.25 18.84 28.48
N ASN A 377 -4.00 17.55 28.17
CA ASN A 377 -3.43 16.56 29.09
C ASN A 377 -4.21 16.41 30.41
N GLU A 378 -5.52 16.67 30.41
CA GLU A 378 -6.37 16.40 31.57
C GLU A 378 -6.53 14.88 31.77
N THR A 379 -6.56 14.42 33.01
CA THR A 379 -6.78 13.00 33.32
C THR A 379 -8.21 12.60 32.96
N LEU A 380 -8.36 11.84 31.88
CA LEU A 380 -9.64 11.28 31.46
C LEU A 380 -10.04 10.11 32.36
N THR A 381 -11.31 10.08 32.75
CA THR A 381 -11.89 8.95 33.47
C THR A 381 -12.02 7.73 32.55
N PRO A 382 -12.08 6.49 33.10
CA PRO A 382 -12.30 5.29 32.30
C PRO A 382 -13.59 5.34 31.45
N GLN A 383 -14.63 6.00 31.96
CA GLN A 383 -15.90 6.20 31.26
C GLN A 383 -15.75 7.15 30.07
N GLU A 384 -14.95 8.22 30.20
CA GLU A 384 -14.68 9.15 29.12
C GLU A 384 -13.84 8.50 28.01
N LEU A 385 -12.90 7.61 28.35
CA LEU A 385 -12.13 6.83 27.37
C LEU A 385 -13.01 5.86 26.59
N GLU A 386 -13.93 5.16 27.26
CA GLU A 386 -14.92 4.30 26.60
C GLU A 386 -15.88 5.11 25.72
N MET A 387 -16.24 6.33 26.13
CA MET A 387 -17.07 7.22 25.32
C MET A 387 -16.34 7.72 24.07
N ILE A 388 -15.04 8.03 24.15
CA ILE A 388 -14.23 8.33 22.96
C ILE A 388 -14.26 7.14 22.00
N ASP A 389 -14.07 5.93 22.52
CA ASP A 389 -14.05 4.70 21.72
C ASP A 389 -15.38 4.44 21.00
N THR A 390 -16.50 4.65 21.68
CA THR A 390 -17.84 4.49 21.07
C THR A 390 -18.14 5.57 20.03
N LEU A 391 -17.75 6.82 20.29
CA LEU A 391 -17.87 7.93 19.33
C LEU A 391 -16.98 7.71 18.10
N GLU A 392 -15.78 7.16 18.28
CA GLU A 392 -14.89 6.79 17.17
C GLU A 392 -15.40 5.60 16.35
N ASP A 393 -16.26 4.75 16.90
CA ASP A 393 -16.92 3.70 16.13
C ASP A 393 -18.04 4.27 15.25
N GLU A 394 -18.85 5.19 15.79
CA GLU A 394 -20.02 5.79 15.10
C GLU A 394 -19.69 6.90 14.09
N LEU A 395 -18.78 7.84 14.42
CA LEU A 395 -18.46 8.99 13.56
C LEU A 395 -17.49 8.63 12.44
N ASP A 396 -17.74 9.00 11.19
CA ASP A 396 -16.81 8.69 10.08
C ASP A 396 -15.45 9.40 10.18
N VAL A 397 -14.48 8.95 9.37
CA VAL A 397 -13.11 9.51 9.36
C VAL A 397 -13.14 11.02 9.14
N MET A 398 -13.94 11.51 8.19
CA MET A 398 -14.02 12.94 7.87
C MET A 398 -14.50 13.76 9.08
N ASN A 399 -15.59 13.36 9.73
CA ASN A 399 -16.11 14.09 10.90
C ASN A 399 -15.11 14.04 12.06
N LEU A 400 -14.50 12.89 12.33
CA LEU A 400 -13.47 12.78 13.37
C LEU A 400 -12.29 13.72 13.08
N THR A 401 -11.78 13.68 11.85
CA THR A 401 -10.68 14.53 11.40
C THR A 401 -10.98 16.02 11.52
N LEU A 402 -12.18 16.47 11.12
CA LEU A 402 -12.62 17.87 11.26
C LEU A 402 -12.83 18.27 12.73
N THR A 403 -13.37 17.36 13.54
CA THR A 403 -13.66 17.62 14.95
C THR A 403 -12.38 17.75 15.75
N ARG A 404 -11.37 16.91 15.48
CA ARG A 404 -10.02 17.02 16.08
C ARG A 404 -9.37 18.36 15.73
N GLN A 405 -9.46 18.81 14.48
CA GLN A 405 -8.96 20.15 14.10
C GLN A 405 -9.66 21.27 14.83
N ARG A 406 -10.99 21.18 14.96
CA ARG A 406 -11.76 22.19 15.67
C ARG A 406 -11.33 22.27 17.14
N ALA A 407 -11.12 21.13 17.78
CA ALA A 407 -10.62 21.05 19.16
C ALA A 407 -9.21 21.65 19.26
N GLU A 408 -8.30 21.35 18.34
CA GLU A 408 -6.95 21.97 18.30
C GLU A 408 -7.00 23.50 18.18
N ILE A 409 -7.86 24.03 17.30
CA ILE A 409 -8.06 25.48 17.16
C ILE A 409 -8.60 26.09 18.46
N GLN A 410 -9.53 25.42 19.13
CA GLN A 410 -10.08 25.90 20.41
C GLN A 410 -9.02 25.93 21.52
N VAL A 411 -8.16 24.92 21.59
CA VAL A 411 -7.03 24.88 22.53
C VAL A 411 -6.03 26.00 22.23
N ASN A 412 -5.70 26.25 20.95
CA ASN A 412 -4.74 27.29 20.58
C ASN A 412 -5.26 28.73 20.81
N LEU A 413 -6.58 28.91 20.93
CA LEU A 413 -7.23 30.20 21.18
C LEU A 413 -7.52 30.47 22.67
N SER A 414 -7.39 29.45 23.53
CA SER A 414 -7.61 29.51 24.97
C SER A 414 -6.28 29.72 25.70
#